data_AF-A0A5K1D0E5-F1
#
_entry.id   AF-A0A5K1D0E5-F1
#
_cell.length_a   1.000
_cell.length_b   1.000
_cell.length_c   1.000
_cell.angle_alpha   90.00
_cell.angle_beta   90.00
_cell.angle_gamma   90.00
#
_symmetry.space_group_name_H-M   'P 1'
#
loop_
_entity.id
_entity.type
_entity.pdbx_description
1 polymer ?
#
loop_
_entity_poly.entity_id
_entity_poly.type
_entity_poly.pdbx_seq_one_letter_code
_entity_poly.pdbx_strand_id
1 'polypeptide(L)' 'PFKRYVEIGRVAMINYGKEYGKLVVIVDVIDQNR' A
#
# COMPACT_ATOMS: atom_id res chain seq x y z
N PRO A 1 -16.36 -1.04 10.97
CA PRO A 1 -14.98 -1.28 11.48
C PRO A 1 -13.98 -1.51 10.34
N PHE A 2 -12.96 -0.66 10.23
CA PHE A 2 -11.87 -0.86 9.26
C PHE A 2 -11.07 -2.12 9.64
N LYS A 3 -10.83 -3.02 8.69
CA LYS A 3 -10.12 -4.30 8.91
C LYS A 3 -8.68 -4.29 8.40
N ARG A 4 -8.27 -3.25 7.68
CA ARG A 4 -6.96 -3.13 7.06
C ARG A 4 -6.41 -1.75 7.37
N TYR A 5 -5.39 -1.70 8.20
CA TYR A 5 -4.64 -0.50 8.53
C TYR A 5 -3.38 -0.46 7.64
N VAL A 6 -2.93 0.75 7.33
CA VAL A 6 -1.68 0.97 6.62
C VAL A 6 -0.55 0.83 7.64
N GLU A 7 0.30 -0.17 7.45
CA GLU A 7 1.44 -0.47 8.31
C GLU A 7 2.68 -0.71 7.45
N ILE A 8 3.83 -0.24 7.94
CA ILE A 8 5.13 -0.50 7.31
C ILE A 8 5.40 -2.01 7.33
N GLY A 9 5.92 -2.54 6.23
CA GLY A 9 6.22 -3.96 6.04
C GLY A 9 5.06 -4.81 5.52
N ARG A 10 3.88 -4.24 5.29
CA ARG A 10 2.77 -4.97 4.66
C ARG A 10 2.92 -5.04 3.14
N VAL A 11 2.55 -6.20 2.61
CA VAL A 11 2.46 -6.45 1.17
C VAL A 11 1.13 -5.91 0.64
N ALA A 12 1.19 -5.17 -0.45
CA ALA A 12 0.05 -4.66 -1.21
C ALA A 12 0.18 -5.00 -2.69
N MET A 13 -0.95 -5.01 -3.40
CA MET A 13 -1.00 -5.22 -4.85
C MET A 13 -1.35 -3.91 -5.54
N ILE A 14 -0.65 -3.60 -6.64
CA ILE A 14 -0.94 -2.44 -7.46
C ILE A 14 -2.12 -2.75 -8.39
N ASN A 15 -3.22 -2.03 -8.20
CA ASN A 15 -4.48 -2.24 -8.93
C ASN A 15 -4.65 -1.37 -10.18
N TYR A 16 -3.71 -0.47 -10.50
CA TYR A 16 -3.78 0.33 -11.72
C TYR A 16 -2.41 0.90 -12.11
N GLY A 17 -2.29 1.40 -13.34
CA GLY A 17 -1.08 2.06 -13.86
C GLY A 17 -0.05 1.10 -14.44
N LYS A 18 1.15 1.62 -14.71
CA LYS A 18 2.24 0.92 -15.42
C LYS A 18 2.70 -0.36 -14.71
N GLU A 19 2.57 -0.39 -13.39
CA GLU A 19 3.04 -1.48 -12.52
C GLU A 19 1.88 -2.40 -12.06
N TYR A 20 0.77 -2.41 -12.80
CA TYR A 20 -0.40 -3.24 -12.50
C TYR A 20 -0.03 -4.72 -12.31
N GLY A 21 -0.60 -5.33 -11.27
CA GLY A 21 -0.45 -6.77 -11.00
C GLY A 21 0.79 -7.15 -10.19
N LYS A 22 1.69 -6.20 -9.91
CA LYS A 22 2.87 -6.45 -9.09
C LYS A 22 2.54 -6.39 -7.59
N LEU A 23 3.24 -7.23 -6.83
CA LEU A 23 3.25 -7.20 -5.37
C LEU A 23 4.36 -6.26 -4.89
N VAL A 24 4.02 -5.35 -3.98
CA VAL A 24 4.92 -4.34 -3.42
C VAL A 24 4.82 -4.32 -1.90
N VAL A 25 5.84 -3.78 -1.24
CA VAL A 25 5.89 -3.64 0.21
C VAL A 25 5.89 -2.17 0.59
N ILE A 26 5.09 -1.81 1.58
CA ILE A 26 5.04 -0.45 2.13
C ILE A 26 6.29 -0.25 3.00
N VAL A 27 7.23 0.57 2.54
CA VAL A 27 8.49 0.85 3.26
C VAL A 27 8.40 2.06 4.17
N ASP A 28 7.62 3.06 3.79
CA ASP A 28 7.43 4.30 4.54
C ASP A 28 6.06 4.90 4.21
N VAL A 29 5.54 5.72 5.13
CA VAL A 29 4.25 6.42 4.99
C VAL A 29 4.53 7.91 5.07
N ILE A 30 4.44 8.60 3.92
CA ILE A 30 4.81 10.01 3.80
C ILE A 30 3.72 10.92 4.34
N ASP A 31 2.44 10.56 4.15
CA ASP A 31 1.30 11.31 4.69
C ASP A 31 0.09 10.38 4.89
N GLN A 32 -0.66 10.57 5.97
CA GLN A 32 -1.93 9.90 6.23
C GLN A 32 -3.14 10.82 5.96
N ASN A 33 -2.94 12.14 5.91
CA ASN A 33 -4.00 13.15 5.87
C ASN A 33 -3.99 14.03 4.61
N ARG A 34 -3.18 13.72 3.60
CA ARG A 34 -3.30 14.31 2.27
C ARG A 34 -3.08 13.30 1.15
#